data_AF-A0A2W4M608-F1
#
_entry.id   AF-A0A2W4M608-F1
#
_cell.length_a   1.000
_cell.length_b   1.000
_cell.length_c   1.000
_cell.angle_alpha   90.00
_cell.angle_beta   90.00
_cell.angle_gamma   90.00
#
_symmetry.space_group_name_H-M   'P 1'
#
loop_
_entity.id
_entity.type
_entity.pdbx_description
1 polymer ?
#
loop_
_entity_poly.entity_id
_entity_poly.type
_entity_poly.pdbx_seq_one_letter_code
_entity_poly.pdbx_strand_id
1 'polypeptide(L)' 'MVPAAELREIPFFAALDDDALADVARQVEVRDYRPGEYIIYEDDRPFGLFFVLRGRVRLSRTAPDGREPG' A
#
# COMPACT_ATOMS: atom_id res chain seq x y z
N MET A 1 -8.22 -9.17 -8.73
CA MET A 1 -8.99 -9.34 -7.49
C MET A 1 -8.08 -10.03 -6.49
N VAL A 2 -7.89 -9.45 -5.31
CA VAL A 2 -7.14 -10.12 -4.23
C VAL A 2 -8.08 -11.13 -3.57
N PRO A 3 -7.71 -12.42 -3.47
CA PRO A 3 -8.47 -13.36 -2.67
C PRO A 3 -8.52 -12.88 -1.21
N ALA A 4 -9.69 -12.95 -0.57
CA ALA A 4 -9.85 -12.54 0.83
C ALA A 4 -8.83 -13.24 1.76
N ALA A 5 -8.46 -14.49 1.44
CA ALA A 5 -7.42 -15.23 2.16
C ALA A 5 -6.06 -14.51 2.21
N GLU A 6 -5.66 -13.80 1.16
CA GLU A 6 -4.40 -13.05 1.15
C GLU A 6 -4.45 -11.81 2.06
N LEU A 7 -5.63 -11.21 2.24
CA LEU A 7 -5.80 -10.08 3.15
C LEU A 7 -5.67 -10.49 4.62
N ARG A 8 -6.05 -11.73 4.98
CA ARG A 8 -5.86 -12.26 6.35
C ARG A 8 -4.40 -12.34 6.77
N GLU A 9 -3.48 -12.48 5.82
CA GLU A 9 -2.04 -12.49 6.09
C GLU A 9 -1.51 -11.11 6.48
N ILE A 10 -2.29 -10.05 6.23
CA ILE A 10 -1.95 -8.67 6.63
C ILE A 10 -2.53 -8.43 8.03
N PRO A 11 -1.70 -8.21 9.07
CA PRO A 11 -2.17 -8.10 10.46
C PRO A 11 -3.22 -7.00 10.69
N PHE A 12 -3.22 -5.97 9.85
CA PHE A 12 -4.22 -4.90 9.89
C PHE A 12 -5.66 -5.39 9.68
N PHE A 13 -5.86 -6.48 8.92
CA PHE A 13 -7.17 -7.06 8.63
C PHE A 13 -7.50 -8.28 9.51
N ALA A 14 -6.62 -8.67 10.44
CA ALA A 14 -6.76 -9.93 11.19
C ALA A 14 -8.02 -10.00 12.09
N ALA A 15 -8.58 -8.86 12.47
CA ALA A 15 -9.79 -8.78 13.31
C ALA A 15 -11.10 -8.75 12.51
N LEU A 16 -11.04 -8.74 11.17
CA LEU A 16 -12.23 -8.73 10.33
C LEU A 16 -12.81 -10.14 10.20
N ASP A 17 -14.13 -10.22 10.26
CA ASP A 17 -14.85 -11.44 9.90
C ASP A 17 -14.83 -11.67 8.37
N ASP A 18 -15.32 -12.84 7.97
CA ASP A 18 -15.31 -13.31 6.58
C ASP A 18 -16.06 -12.37 5.63
N ASP A 19 -17.20 -11.82 6.07
CA ASP A 19 -18.03 -10.93 5.27
C ASP A 19 -17.35 -9.57 5.09
N ALA A 20 -16.85 -8.97 6.18
CA ALA A 20 -16.11 -7.71 6.12
C ALA A 20 -14.84 -7.83 5.27
N LEU A 21 -14.14 -8.96 5.38
CA LEU A 21 -12.94 -9.22 4.59
C LEU A 21 -13.27 -9.41 3.09
N ALA A 22 -14.39 -10.07 2.77
CA ALA A 22 -14.88 -10.19 1.41
C ALA A 22 -15.27 -8.83 0.83
N ASP A 23 -15.82 -7.93 1.63
CA ASP A 23 -16.14 -6.55 1.22
C ASP A 23 -14.86 -5.76 0.90
N VAL A 24 -13.85 -5.83 1.75
CA VAL A 24 -12.54 -5.22 1.50
C VAL A 24 -11.90 -5.80 0.24
N ALA A 25 -11.94 -7.12 0.05
CA ALA A 25 -11.38 -7.81 -1.12
C ALA A 25 -11.97 -7.30 -2.46
N ARG A 26 -13.23 -6.82 -2.45
CA ARG A 26 -13.88 -6.23 -3.63
C ARG A 26 -13.46 -4.78 -3.90
N GLN A 27 -12.94 -4.08 -2.91
CA GLN A 27 -12.56 -2.67 -2.99
C GLN A 27 -11.06 -2.44 -3.21
N VAL A 28 -10.22 -3.41 -2.86
CA VAL A 28 -8.77 -3.32 -3.03
C VAL A 28 -8.34 -3.58 -4.48
N GLU A 29 -7.27 -2.89 -4.89
CA GLU A 29 -6.64 -3.05 -6.19
C GLU A 29 -5.20 -3.55 -6.00
N VAL A 30 -4.78 -4.53 -6.82
CA VAL A 30 -3.37 -4.95 -6.89
C VAL A 30 -2.69 -4.13 -7.95
N ARG A 31 -1.54 -3.55 -7.59
CA ARG A 31 -0.67 -2.83 -8.53
C ARG A 31 0.73 -3.38 -8.46
N ASP A 32 1.28 -3.70 -9.63
CA ASP A 32 2.66 -4.11 -9.79
C ASP A 32 3.51 -2.91 -10.22
N TYR A 33 4.69 -2.80 -9.63
CA TYR A 33 5.66 -1.75 -9.92
C TYR A 33 7.03 -2.35 -10.21
N ARG A 34 7.76 -1.76 -11.16
CA ARG A 34 9.13 -2.08 -11.49
C ARG A 34 10.11 -1.29 -10.61
N PRO A 35 11.35 -1.78 -10.42
CA PRO A 35 12.37 -1.02 -9.71
C PRO A 35 12.55 0.38 -10.31
N GLY A 36 12.46 1.41 -9.46
CA GLY A 36 12.59 2.81 -9.86
C GLY A 36 11.27 3.50 -10.24
N GLU A 37 10.14 2.79 -10.30
CA GLU A 37 8.84 3.42 -10.50
C GLU A 37 8.35 4.12 -9.22
N TYR A 38 7.81 5.32 -9.40
CA TYR A 38 7.19 6.09 -8.33
C TYR A 38 5.78 5.54 -8.05
N ILE A 39 5.46 5.33 -6.77
CA ILE A 39 4.15 4.84 -6.33
C ILE A 39 3.21 6.02 -6.02
N ILE A 40 3.65 6.94 -5.16
CA ILE A 40 2.90 8.12 -4.72
C ILE A 40 3.84 9.33 -4.59
N TYR A 41 3.34 10.55 -4.83
CA TYR A 41 4.05 11.81 -4.53
C TYR A 41 3.46 12.50 -3.29
N GLU A 42 4.25 13.33 -2.60
CA GLU A 42 3.81 14.06 -1.39
C GLU A 42 2.63 15.02 -1.67
N ASP A 43 2.61 15.60 -2.87
CA ASP A 43 1.55 16.52 -3.30
C ASP A 43 0.33 15.81 -3.92
N ASP A 44 0.35 14.47 -4.02
CA ASP A 44 -0.82 13.72 -4.48
C ASP A 44 -1.92 13.78 -3.41
N ARG A 45 -3.16 14.04 -3.84
CA ARG A 45 -4.31 14.02 -2.93
C ARG A 45 -4.39 12.64 -2.27
N PRO A 46 -4.43 12.53 -0.93
CA PRO A 46 -4.36 11.25 -0.25
C PRO A 46 -5.45 10.30 -0.75
N PHE A 47 -5.03 9.16 -1.29
CA PHE A 47 -5.88 8.31 -2.12
C PHE A 47 -6.12 6.91 -1.55
N GLY A 48 -5.70 6.67 -0.30
CA GLY A 48 -5.99 5.44 0.42
C GLY A 48 -4.79 4.89 1.19
N LEU A 49 -4.91 3.63 1.61
CA LEU A 49 -3.86 2.88 2.27
C LEU A 49 -3.17 1.94 1.29
N PHE A 50 -1.85 1.85 1.39
CA PHE A 50 -1.02 0.93 0.60
C PHE A 50 -0.44 -0.14 1.49
N PHE A 51 -0.50 -1.39 1.03
CA PHE A 51 0.13 -2.54 1.67
C PHE A 51 1.13 -3.15 0.71
N VAL A 52 2.37 -3.38 1.17
CA VAL A 52 3.41 -4.02 0.36
C VAL A 52 3.24 -5.53 0.49
N LEU A 53 2.67 -6.17 -0.53
CA LEU A 53 2.50 -7.62 -0.56
C LEU A 53 3.84 -8.34 -0.81
N ARG A 54 4.71 -7.75 -1.63
CA ARG A 54 6.03 -8.30 -1.95
C ARG A 54 7.02 -7.20 -2.35
N GLY A 55 8.27 -7.35 -1.94
CA GLY A 55 9.36 -6.43 -2.29
C GLY A 55 9.65 -5.41 -1.20
N ARG A 56 10.25 -4.29 -1.58
CA ARG A 56 10.59 -3.18 -0.68
C ARG A 56 10.30 -1.86 -1.38
N VAL A 57 9.84 -0.89 -0.60
CA VAL A 57 9.62 0.48 -1.04
C VAL A 57 10.53 1.40 -0.23
N ARG A 58 11.00 2.48 -0.85
CA ARG A 58 11.72 3.55 -0.15
C ARG A 58 10.77 4.73 0.01
N LEU A 59 10.62 5.21 1.24
CA LEU A 59 9.98 6.49 1.51
C LEU A 59 11.06 7.57 1.46
N SER A 60 10.82 8.61 0.67
CA SER A 60 11.66 9.81 0.61
C SER A 60 10.79 11.03 0.82
N ARG A 61 11.26 11.93 1.68
CA ARG A 61 10.70 13.28 1.81
C ARG A 61 11.73 14.26 1.30
N THR A 62 11.29 15.24 0.53
CA THR A 62 12.14 16.36 0.17
C THR A 62 12.25 17.24 1.42
N ALA A 63 13.43 17.33 2.02
CA ALA A 63 13.64 18.31 3.08
C ALA A 63 13.40 19.72 2.51
N PRO A 64 12.82 20.66 3.28
CA PRO A 64 12.56 22.02 2.80
C PRO A 64 13.83 22.77 2.37
N ASP A 65 15.03 22.24 2.65
CA ASP A 65 16.34 22.77 2.25
C ASP A 65 17.00 22.02 1.06
N GLY A 66 16.32 21.03 0.47
CA GLY A 66 16.80 20.30 -0.71
C GLY A 66 17.89 19.25 -0.44
N ARG A 67 18.17 18.88 0.81
CA ARG A 67 19.06 17.74 1.10
C ARG A 67 18.26 16.44 1.22
N GLU A 68 18.67 15.43 0.46
CA GLU A 68 18.18 14.07 0.66
C GLU A 68 18.63 13.55 2.04
N PRO A 69 17.74 12.90 2.82
CA PRO A 69 18.19 12.14 3.98
C PRO A 69 18.95 10.90 3.49
N GLY A 70 20.20 10.77 3.95
CA GLY A 70 21.06 9.61 3.74
C GLY A 70 20.52 8.33 4.37
#